data_AF-A0A431KX59-F1
#
_entry.id   AF-A0A431KX59-F1
#
_cell.length_a   1.000
_cell.length_b   1.000
_cell.length_c   1.000
_cell.angle_alpha   90.00
_cell.angle_beta   90.00
_cell.angle_gamma   90.00
#
_symmetry.space_group_name_H-M   'P 1'
#
loop_
_entity.id
_entity.type
_entity.pdbx_description
1 polymer ?
#
loop_
_entity_poly.entity_id
_entity_poly.type
_entity_poly.pdbx_seq_one_letter_code
_entity_poly.pdbx_strand_id
1 'polypeptide(L)'
;MKQRTEPDTRIFAILARQSSLATIFRRGPHDHVQLILWDRRNDTFQPGQWFRGRIYERRCDLSPSGKYLIYFATNFNPEANRDNYYAWTAVSKTPYLSALLLWPKKSTWGGGGLFREEKEILLNHNEIEMQLGTRWLKPKSITVRQIAPWAGGGEDNPILEERLSRDGWKLVQPSNDYETVENMQIPFETPITIAKPIPISSTVKYSLEWIWLGMKELNGPWWVTQFIVRNENGKSVLNLGRCDWADVDLNGDVLFADSGKLFRLGKGQFDLEAAKELIDLRNSKFERITVPAEAQRW
;
A
#
# COMPACT_ATOMS: atom_id res chain seq x y z
N MET A 1 -11.52 6.02 -33.10
CA MET A 1 -10.53 6.79 -32.33
C MET A 1 -10.63 6.38 -30.88
N LYS A 2 -9.58 5.82 -30.26
CA LYS A 2 -9.59 5.53 -28.82
C LYS A 2 -9.68 6.87 -28.08
N GLN A 3 -10.75 7.10 -27.32
CA GLN A 3 -10.79 8.20 -26.35
C GLN A 3 -9.55 8.08 -25.48
N ARG A 4 -8.72 9.13 -25.51
CA ARG A 4 -7.56 9.25 -24.63
C ARG A 4 -8.14 9.50 -23.24
N THR A 5 -8.22 8.46 -22.42
CA THR A 5 -8.54 8.63 -21.00
C THR A 5 -7.47 9.53 -20.39
N GLU A 6 -7.87 10.50 -19.57
CA GLU A 6 -6.90 11.33 -18.87
C GLU A 6 -5.94 10.44 -18.06
N PRO A 7 -4.66 10.85 -17.91
CA PRO A 7 -3.70 10.04 -17.18
C PRO A 7 -4.15 9.85 -15.73
N ASP A 8 -4.42 8.61 -15.37
CA ASP A 8 -5.01 8.26 -14.09
C ASP A 8 -3.96 8.27 -12.96
N THR A 9 -4.18 9.12 -11.95
CA THR A 9 -3.36 9.18 -10.75
C THR A 9 -3.99 8.30 -9.68
N ARG A 10 -3.30 7.23 -9.29
CA ARG A 10 -3.76 6.30 -8.26
C ARG A 10 -3.04 6.57 -6.95
N ILE A 11 -3.77 6.53 -5.85
CA ILE A 11 -3.23 6.72 -4.51
C ILE A 11 -3.39 5.44 -3.69
N PHE A 12 -2.31 5.02 -3.04
CA PHE A 12 -2.35 4.01 -1.98
C PHE A 12 -1.64 4.58 -0.76
N ALA A 13 -2.10 4.31 0.45
CA ALA A 13 -1.40 4.72 1.66
C ALA A 13 -1.17 3.56 2.63
N ILE A 14 -0.11 3.66 3.41
CA ILE A 14 0.16 2.78 4.55
C ILE A 14 0.26 3.67 5.78
N LEU A 15 -0.54 3.33 6.80
CA LEU A 15 -0.59 4.04 8.06
C LEU A 15 0.42 3.42 9.04
N ALA A 16 1.24 4.23 9.70
CA ALA A 16 2.07 3.74 10.79
C ALA A 16 1.19 3.36 11.99
N ARG A 17 1.47 2.20 12.59
CA ARG A 17 0.62 1.63 13.66
C ARG A 17 0.84 2.21 15.05
N GLN A 18 1.94 2.95 15.28
CA GLN A 18 2.26 3.57 16.59
C GLN A 18 2.56 5.07 16.48
N SER A 19 2.20 5.72 15.37
CA SER A 19 2.33 7.18 15.21
C SER A 19 1.25 7.75 14.29
N SER A 20 1.18 9.07 14.13
CA SER A 20 0.30 9.73 13.16
C SER A 20 0.85 9.70 11.73
N LEU A 21 2.06 9.19 11.52
CA LEU A 21 2.69 9.19 10.21
C LEU A 21 2.03 8.16 9.29
N ALA A 22 2.00 8.47 8.00
CA ALA A 22 1.60 7.59 6.93
C ALA A 22 2.47 7.87 5.71
N THR A 23 2.64 6.88 4.84
CA THR A 23 3.30 7.05 3.55
C THR A 23 2.30 6.84 2.45
N ILE A 24 2.14 7.86 1.61
CA ILE A 24 1.32 7.83 0.41
C ILE A 24 2.22 7.45 -0.77
N PHE A 25 1.74 6.50 -1.57
CA PHE A 25 2.27 6.12 -2.86
C PHE A 25 1.36 6.74 -3.92
N ARG A 26 1.82 7.84 -4.53
CA ARG A 26 1.15 8.46 -5.68
C ARG A 26 1.71 7.82 -6.94
N ARG A 27 0.89 7.09 -7.69
CA ARG A 27 1.26 6.46 -8.96
C ARG A 27 0.62 7.18 -10.14
N GLY A 28 1.37 7.36 -11.20
CA GLY A 28 0.91 7.97 -12.45
C GLY A 28 1.46 9.40 -12.64
N PRO A 29 1.24 10.03 -13.81
CA PRO A 29 0.92 9.33 -15.05
C PRO A 29 2.07 8.39 -15.45
N HIS A 30 1.76 7.19 -15.95
CA HIS A 30 2.72 6.12 -16.29
C HIS A 30 3.41 5.45 -15.08
N ASP A 31 4.60 4.88 -15.30
CA ASP A 31 5.48 4.21 -14.35
C ASP A 31 6.19 5.18 -13.39
N HIS A 32 5.53 6.26 -12.98
CA HIS A 32 6.08 7.19 -11.98
C HIS A 32 5.38 6.98 -10.64
N VAL A 33 6.17 6.80 -9.60
CA VAL A 33 5.70 6.72 -8.21
C VAL A 33 6.38 7.81 -7.39
N GLN A 34 5.61 8.59 -6.66
CA GLN A 34 6.10 9.53 -5.65
C GLN A 34 5.74 9.01 -4.27
N LEU A 35 6.71 9.02 -3.35
CA LEU A 35 6.42 8.89 -1.92
C LEU A 35 6.09 10.25 -1.33
N ILE A 36 5.07 10.31 -0.47
CA ILE A 36 4.73 11.51 0.28
C ILE A 36 4.53 11.10 1.73
N LEU A 37 5.23 11.75 2.66
CA LEU A 37 4.98 11.56 4.09
C LEU A 37 3.76 12.40 4.46
N TRP A 38 2.81 11.78 5.13
CA TRP A 38 1.61 12.43 5.63
C TRP A 38 1.58 12.33 7.16
N ASP A 39 1.57 13.46 7.84
CA ASP A 39 1.26 13.53 9.27
C ASP A 39 -0.24 13.77 9.45
N ARG A 40 -0.96 12.72 9.86
CA ARG A 40 -2.41 12.71 10.08
C ARG A 40 -2.88 13.59 11.23
N ARG A 41 -1.98 14.06 12.12
CA ARG A 41 -2.36 14.93 13.24
C ARG A 41 -2.89 16.28 12.76
N ASN A 42 -2.23 16.85 11.76
CA ASN A 42 -2.48 18.20 11.26
C ASN A 42 -2.73 18.23 9.74
N ASP A 43 -2.84 17.07 9.08
CA ASP A 43 -2.93 16.94 7.62
C ASP A 43 -1.78 17.66 6.88
N THR A 44 -0.55 17.49 7.37
CA THR A 44 0.64 18.04 6.68
C THR A 44 1.28 17.01 5.78
N PHE A 45 1.74 17.45 4.61
CA PHE A 45 2.30 16.59 3.57
C PHE A 45 3.71 17.04 3.23
N GLN A 46 4.67 16.13 3.32
CA GLN A 46 6.05 16.34 2.88
C GLN A 46 6.29 15.52 1.60
N PRO A 47 6.45 16.19 0.44
CA PRO A 47 6.84 15.53 -0.80
C PRO A 47 8.17 14.79 -0.65
N GLY A 48 8.20 13.55 -1.08
CA GLY A 48 9.37 12.68 -1.04
C GLY A 48 9.82 12.22 -2.42
N GLN A 49 10.71 11.24 -2.42
CA GLN A 49 11.46 10.87 -3.61
C GLN A 49 10.55 10.28 -4.70
N TRP A 50 10.84 10.67 -5.95
CA TRP A 50 10.24 10.08 -7.13
C TRP A 50 11.03 8.86 -7.60
N PHE A 51 10.30 7.90 -8.17
CA PHE A 51 10.85 6.71 -8.78
C PHE A 51 10.16 6.43 -10.10
N ARG A 52 10.96 6.16 -11.13
CA ARG A 52 10.50 5.70 -12.43
C ARG A 52 10.63 4.17 -12.49
N GLY A 53 9.51 3.49 -12.33
CA GLY A 53 9.33 2.04 -12.28
C GLY A 53 8.02 1.69 -11.58
N ARG A 54 7.92 0.44 -11.08
CA ARG A 54 6.78 -0.02 -10.29
C ARG A 54 7.18 -0.16 -8.85
N ILE A 55 6.38 0.37 -7.93
CA ILE A 55 6.35 -0.07 -6.53
C ILE A 55 5.09 -0.92 -6.35
N TYR A 56 5.23 -2.09 -5.72
CA TYR A 56 4.10 -2.98 -5.41
C TYR A 56 3.60 -2.65 -4.01
N GLU A 57 2.70 -1.67 -3.91
CA GLU A 57 2.28 -1.03 -2.66
C GLU A 57 1.67 -2.04 -1.67
N ARG A 58 1.00 -3.08 -2.19
CA ARG A 58 0.44 -4.19 -1.40
C ARG A 58 1.50 -5.07 -0.73
N ARG A 59 2.75 -5.03 -1.21
CA ARG A 59 3.92 -5.77 -0.69
C ARG A 59 4.87 -4.88 0.13
N CYS A 60 4.41 -3.68 0.48
CA CYS A 60 5.15 -2.72 1.28
C CYS A 60 4.59 -2.66 2.70
N ASP A 61 5.38 -2.12 3.63
CA ASP A 61 4.97 -1.89 5.01
C ASP A 61 5.76 -0.76 5.67
N LEU A 62 5.18 -0.18 6.72
CA LEU A 62 5.85 0.80 7.57
C LEU A 62 6.29 0.16 8.88
N SER A 63 7.46 0.57 9.35
CA SER A 63 7.86 0.37 10.75
C SER A 63 6.79 0.94 11.69
N PRO A 64 6.63 0.40 12.91
CA PRO A 64 5.63 0.90 13.86
C PRO A 64 5.64 2.43 14.03
N SER A 65 6.83 3.04 14.07
CA SER A 65 6.98 4.50 14.18
C SER A 65 6.62 5.27 12.90
N GLY A 66 6.64 4.62 11.74
CA GLY A 66 6.54 5.24 10.41
C GLY A 66 7.86 5.78 9.86
N LYS A 67 8.97 5.66 10.60
CA LYS A 67 10.30 6.19 10.20
C LYS A 67 10.91 5.44 9.03
N TYR A 68 10.72 4.12 8.97
CA TYR A 68 11.22 3.27 7.91
C TYR A 68 10.10 2.69 7.07
N LEU A 69 10.38 2.57 5.78
CA LEU A 69 9.58 1.90 4.77
C LEU A 69 10.33 0.66 4.29
N ILE A 70 9.64 -0.47 4.20
CA ILE A 70 10.08 -1.61 3.40
C ILE A 70 9.20 -1.67 2.15
N TYR A 71 9.83 -1.76 0.98
CA TYR A 71 9.12 -1.71 -0.29
C TYR A 71 9.67 -2.71 -1.30
N PHE A 72 8.78 -3.24 -2.12
CA PHE A 72 9.14 -4.05 -3.29
C PHE A 72 8.97 -3.22 -4.56
N ALA A 73 10.01 -3.17 -5.38
CA ALA A 73 10.01 -2.40 -6.60
C ALA A 73 10.62 -3.15 -7.78
N THR A 74 10.21 -2.74 -8.98
CA THR A 74 10.82 -3.17 -10.24
C THR A 74 11.14 -1.99 -11.13
N ASN A 75 12.20 -2.14 -11.91
CA ASN A 75 12.52 -1.27 -13.03
C ASN A 75 12.99 -2.14 -14.20
N PHE A 76 12.22 -2.15 -15.28
CA PHE A 76 12.56 -2.95 -16.47
C PHE A 76 13.45 -2.20 -17.47
N ASN A 77 13.87 -0.96 -17.17
CA ASN A 77 14.82 -0.23 -18.00
C ASN A 77 16.20 -0.93 -17.92
N PRO A 78 16.72 -1.50 -19.04
CA PRO A 78 18.01 -2.17 -19.06
C PRO A 78 19.17 -1.28 -18.58
N GLU A 79 19.11 0.03 -18.83
CA GLU A 79 20.15 0.99 -18.43
C GLU A 79 20.22 1.18 -16.90
N ALA A 80 19.10 0.94 -16.21
CA ALA A 80 18.99 1.01 -14.76
C ALA A 80 19.42 -0.30 -14.06
N ASN A 81 19.47 -1.42 -14.78
CA ASN A 81 19.71 -2.76 -14.26
C ASN A 81 21.18 -3.21 -14.35
N ARG A 82 22.12 -2.29 -14.08
CA ARG A 82 23.57 -2.52 -14.23
C ARG A 82 24.14 -3.63 -13.35
N ASP A 83 23.46 -3.92 -12.25
CA ASP A 83 23.85 -4.95 -11.27
C ASP A 83 23.12 -6.30 -11.49
N ASN A 84 22.60 -6.54 -12.70
CA ASN A 84 21.95 -7.80 -13.12
C ASN A 84 20.72 -8.22 -12.28
N TYR A 85 19.95 -7.24 -11.81
CA TYR A 85 18.63 -7.44 -11.21
C TYR A 85 17.69 -6.34 -11.71
N TYR A 86 16.38 -6.65 -11.79
CA TYR A 86 15.35 -5.70 -12.23
C TYR A 86 14.20 -5.56 -11.22
N ALA A 87 14.25 -6.36 -10.15
CA ALA A 87 13.34 -6.32 -9.02
C ALA A 87 14.16 -6.25 -7.72
N TRP A 88 13.63 -5.67 -6.65
CA TRP A 88 14.29 -5.68 -5.35
C TRP A 88 13.30 -5.39 -4.22
N THR A 89 13.63 -5.91 -3.05
CA THR A 89 13.07 -5.41 -1.78
C THR A 89 14.10 -4.50 -1.14
N ALA A 90 13.68 -3.34 -0.65
CA ALA A 90 14.58 -2.43 0.05
C ALA A 90 13.92 -1.82 1.28
N VAL A 91 14.77 -1.43 2.23
CA VAL A 91 14.38 -0.64 3.39
C VAL A 91 14.95 0.76 3.23
N SER A 92 14.14 1.80 3.44
CA SER A 92 14.55 3.20 3.39
C SER A 92 13.96 3.99 4.56
N LYS A 93 14.43 5.22 4.79
CA LYS A 93 13.70 6.18 5.63
C LYS A 93 12.59 6.85 4.83
N THR A 94 11.42 7.00 5.41
CA THR A 94 10.32 7.76 4.80
C THR A 94 10.67 9.26 4.74
N PRO A 95 10.22 10.01 3.71
CA PRO A 95 9.57 9.56 2.47
C PRO A 95 10.57 9.35 1.30
N TYR A 96 11.73 8.75 1.56
CA TYR A 96 12.76 8.52 0.55
C TYR A 96 12.80 7.05 0.10
N LEU A 97 13.40 6.82 -1.06
CA LEU A 97 13.62 5.50 -1.68
C LEU A 97 15.12 5.14 -1.76
N SER A 98 15.99 5.93 -1.11
CA SER A 98 17.39 5.53 -0.92
C SER A 98 17.47 4.36 0.05
N ALA A 99 17.92 3.22 -0.45
CA ALA A 99 18.00 1.99 0.30
C ALA A 99 19.08 2.02 1.39
N LEU A 100 18.67 1.80 2.64
CA LEU A 100 19.52 1.43 3.78
C LEU A 100 19.89 -0.06 3.75
N LEU A 101 19.00 -0.90 3.21
CA LEU A 101 19.23 -2.30 2.87
C LEU A 101 18.54 -2.60 1.55
N LEU A 102 19.11 -3.50 0.74
CA LEU A 102 18.52 -3.94 -0.52
C LEU A 102 18.80 -5.43 -0.76
N TRP A 103 17.76 -6.16 -1.11
CA TRP A 103 17.78 -7.55 -1.54
C TRP A 103 17.41 -7.63 -3.03
N PRO A 104 18.39 -7.92 -3.92
CA PRO A 104 18.15 -7.95 -5.36
C PRO A 104 17.33 -9.18 -5.77
N LYS A 105 16.50 -9.03 -6.80
CA LYS A 105 15.68 -10.10 -7.38
C LYS A 105 15.66 -10.05 -8.91
N LYS A 106 15.50 -11.24 -9.50
CA LYS A 106 15.41 -11.46 -10.95
C LYS A 106 14.02 -11.94 -11.39
N SER A 107 13.02 -11.77 -10.53
CA SER A 107 11.62 -12.11 -10.79
C SER A 107 10.69 -11.26 -9.91
N THR A 108 9.41 -11.23 -10.27
CA THR A 108 8.34 -10.58 -9.50
C THR A 108 7.56 -11.55 -8.60
N TRP A 109 8.03 -12.80 -8.46
CA TRP A 109 7.52 -13.76 -7.49
C TRP A 109 8.11 -13.49 -6.11
N GLY A 110 7.25 -13.49 -5.09
CA GLY A 110 7.58 -13.05 -3.75
C GLY A 110 7.91 -11.56 -3.68
N GLY A 111 8.96 -11.21 -2.94
CA GLY A 111 9.38 -9.84 -2.73
C GLY A 111 8.50 -9.09 -1.72
N GLY A 112 9.03 -8.00 -1.22
CA GLY A 112 8.44 -7.22 -0.14
C GLY A 112 8.75 -7.77 1.24
N GLY A 113 8.17 -7.13 2.24
CA GLY A 113 8.37 -7.50 3.63
C GLY A 113 7.50 -6.71 4.58
N LEU A 114 7.57 -7.08 5.86
CA LEU A 114 6.88 -6.46 6.97
C LEU A 114 7.87 -6.03 8.05
N PHE A 115 7.50 -5.02 8.82
CA PHE A 115 8.09 -4.76 10.12
C PHE A 115 7.25 -5.44 11.21
N ARG A 116 7.81 -6.52 11.78
CA ARG A 116 7.25 -7.11 13.01
C ARG A 116 7.45 -6.17 14.19
N GLU A 117 8.63 -5.56 14.25
CA GLU A 117 9.00 -4.50 15.18
C GLU A 117 9.82 -3.44 14.44
N GLU A 118 10.15 -2.32 15.10
CA GLU A 118 10.91 -1.20 14.51
C GLU A 118 12.21 -1.64 13.82
N LYS A 119 12.82 -2.73 14.29
CA LYS A 119 14.10 -3.27 13.82
C LYS A 119 14.05 -4.77 13.51
N GLU A 120 12.86 -5.37 13.44
CA GLU A 120 12.66 -6.76 13.04
C GLU A 120 11.85 -6.84 11.75
N ILE A 121 12.49 -7.31 10.69
CA ILE A 121 11.95 -7.39 9.33
C ILE A 121 11.64 -8.84 8.99
N LEU A 122 10.46 -9.06 8.42
CA LEU A 122 10.03 -10.33 7.83
C LEU A 122 10.02 -10.18 6.30
N LEU A 123 10.83 -10.94 5.58
CA LEU A 123 10.92 -10.90 4.12
C LEU A 123 10.06 -11.99 3.48
N ASN A 124 9.39 -11.64 2.38
CA ASN A 124 8.77 -12.60 1.48
C ASN A 124 9.76 -13.05 0.38
N HIS A 125 10.93 -13.50 0.80
CA HIS A 125 11.99 -14.02 -0.07
C HIS A 125 12.16 -15.51 0.22
N ASN A 126 12.51 -16.30 -0.81
CA ASN A 126 13.05 -17.62 -0.54
C ASN A 126 14.44 -17.48 0.10
N GLU A 127 14.93 -18.54 0.75
CA GLU A 127 16.14 -18.49 1.57
C GLU A 127 17.38 -18.05 0.76
N ILE A 128 17.48 -18.50 -0.49
CA ILE A 128 18.61 -18.18 -1.40
C ILE A 128 18.58 -16.70 -1.80
N GLU A 129 17.39 -16.10 -1.90
CA GLU A 129 17.17 -14.69 -2.24
C GLU A 129 17.24 -13.73 -1.05
N MET A 130 17.58 -14.20 0.16
CA MET A 130 17.75 -13.34 1.35
C MET A 130 19.13 -12.68 1.45
N GLN A 131 19.99 -12.88 0.45
CA GLN A 131 21.30 -12.24 0.40
C GLN A 131 21.16 -10.75 0.08
N LEU A 132 21.84 -9.91 0.87
CA LEU A 132 21.92 -8.48 0.58
C LEU A 132 22.74 -8.24 -0.68
N GLY A 133 22.40 -7.17 -1.41
CA GLY A 133 23.28 -6.66 -2.45
C GLY A 133 24.64 -6.26 -1.89
N THR A 134 25.69 -6.38 -2.70
CA THR A 134 27.10 -6.22 -2.27
C THR A 134 27.45 -4.85 -1.68
N ARG A 135 26.62 -3.83 -1.91
CA ARG A 135 26.82 -2.45 -1.41
C ARG A 135 26.24 -2.21 -0.01
N TRP A 136 25.46 -3.14 0.54
CA TRP A 136 24.74 -2.95 1.79
C TRP A 136 25.25 -3.86 2.89
N LEU A 137 25.42 -3.29 4.08
CA LEU A 137 25.80 -4.02 5.29
C LEU A 137 24.68 -3.92 6.31
N LYS A 138 24.21 -5.07 6.81
CA LYS A 138 23.17 -5.14 7.84
C LYS A 138 23.74 -4.74 9.21
N PRO A 139 23.21 -3.71 9.89
CA PRO A 139 23.59 -3.44 11.27
C PRO A 139 23.23 -4.62 12.18
N LYS A 140 24.01 -4.86 13.23
CA LYS A 140 23.71 -5.89 14.23
C LYS A 140 22.36 -5.70 14.92
N SER A 141 21.92 -4.44 15.04
CA SER A 141 20.63 -4.09 15.65
C SER A 141 19.41 -4.44 14.79
N ILE A 142 19.61 -4.84 13.53
CA ILE A 142 18.52 -5.17 12.61
C ILE A 142 18.43 -6.70 12.46
N THR A 143 17.27 -7.22 12.82
CA THR A 143 16.92 -8.64 12.65
C THR A 143 16.14 -8.80 11.36
N VAL A 144 16.51 -9.78 10.55
CA VAL A 144 15.84 -10.10 9.28
C VAL A 144 15.56 -11.60 9.28
N ARG A 145 14.32 -11.98 9.02
CA ARG A 145 13.85 -13.37 8.96
C ARG A 145 12.96 -13.56 7.73
N GLN A 146 12.75 -14.80 7.29
CA GLN A 146 11.63 -15.07 6.38
C GLN A 146 10.31 -14.89 7.12
N ILE A 147 9.29 -14.44 6.40
CA ILE A 147 7.94 -14.35 6.94
C ILE A 147 7.32 -15.73 7.19
N ALA A 148 7.62 -16.70 6.32
CA ALA A 148 7.18 -18.09 6.44
C ALA A 148 8.12 -19.01 5.65
N PRO A 149 8.13 -20.34 5.91
CA PRO A 149 8.95 -21.29 5.16
C PRO A 149 8.67 -21.31 3.65
N TRP A 150 7.44 -21.00 3.23
CA TRP A 150 7.01 -20.93 1.82
C TRP A 150 7.18 -19.53 1.19
N ALA A 151 7.89 -18.61 1.86
CA ALA A 151 8.15 -17.28 1.34
C ALA A 151 8.88 -17.32 -0.01
N GLY A 152 8.56 -16.36 -0.89
CA GLY A 152 9.14 -16.26 -2.23
C GLY A 152 8.28 -16.85 -3.37
N GLY A 153 7.25 -17.63 -3.05
CA GLY A 153 6.38 -18.28 -4.06
C GLY A 153 5.10 -17.52 -4.45
N GLY A 154 4.60 -16.62 -3.59
CA GLY A 154 3.34 -15.89 -3.81
C GLY A 154 3.48 -14.56 -4.56
N GLU A 155 2.36 -13.90 -4.83
CA GLU A 155 2.33 -12.51 -5.30
C GLU A 155 2.23 -11.53 -4.12
N ASP A 156 1.04 -10.99 -3.86
CA ASP A 156 0.79 -10.04 -2.77
C ASP A 156 0.80 -10.74 -1.40
N ASN A 157 0.43 -12.03 -1.37
CA ASN A 157 0.51 -12.87 -0.19
C ASN A 157 1.93 -13.44 0.00
N PRO A 158 2.39 -13.62 1.26
CA PRO A 158 1.66 -13.38 2.52
C PRO A 158 1.68 -11.93 3.01
N ILE A 159 2.40 -11.02 2.36
CA ILE A 159 2.63 -9.65 2.89
C ILE A 159 1.33 -8.87 3.12
N LEU A 160 0.45 -8.82 2.12
CA LEU A 160 -0.78 -8.04 2.23
C LEU A 160 -1.69 -8.59 3.33
N GLU A 161 -1.94 -9.90 3.32
CA GLU A 161 -2.83 -10.56 4.28
C GLU A 161 -2.33 -10.40 5.72
N GLU A 162 -1.05 -10.68 5.97
CA GLU A 162 -0.43 -10.54 7.30
C GLU A 162 -0.46 -9.09 7.79
N ARG A 163 -0.20 -8.12 6.90
CA ARG A 163 -0.31 -6.69 7.24
C ARG A 163 -1.74 -6.31 7.62
N LEU A 164 -2.71 -6.70 6.80
CA LEU A 164 -4.13 -6.37 7.02
C LEU A 164 -4.63 -6.98 8.33
N SER A 165 -4.34 -8.25 8.57
CA SER A 165 -4.66 -8.96 9.83
C SER A 165 -4.06 -8.25 11.05
N ARG A 166 -2.75 -7.95 10.99
CA ARG A 166 -2.04 -7.20 12.04
C ARG A 166 -2.66 -5.83 12.30
N ASP A 167 -3.09 -5.13 11.24
CA ASP A 167 -3.59 -3.77 11.31
C ASP A 167 -5.13 -3.69 11.53
N GLY A 168 -5.74 -4.81 11.95
CA GLY A 168 -7.09 -4.89 12.48
C GLY A 168 -8.18 -5.23 11.46
N TRP A 169 -7.82 -5.52 10.21
CA TRP A 169 -8.75 -6.05 9.22
C TRP A 169 -8.98 -7.55 9.46
N LYS A 170 -10.23 -7.99 9.32
CA LYS A 170 -10.63 -9.38 9.54
C LYS A 170 -11.42 -9.90 8.36
N LEU A 171 -11.18 -11.14 7.96
CA LEU A 171 -11.98 -11.82 6.94
C LEU A 171 -13.43 -11.94 7.40
N VAL A 172 -14.35 -11.43 6.60
CA VAL A 172 -15.80 -11.56 6.79
C VAL A 172 -16.37 -12.59 5.83
N GLN A 173 -15.89 -12.58 4.58
CA GLN A 173 -16.36 -13.46 3.52
C GLN A 173 -15.19 -13.88 2.62
N PRO A 174 -14.89 -15.18 2.46
CA PRO A 174 -13.93 -15.67 1.46
C PRO A 174 -14.53 -15.65 0.04
N SER A 175 -13.69 -15.88 -0.98
CA SER A 175 -14.16 -16.18 -2.34
C SER A 175 -14.45 -17.67 -2.48
N ASN A 176 -15.44 -18.00 -3.31
CA ASN A 176 -15.54 -19.31 -3.96
C ASN A 176 -15.04 -19.20 -5.43
N ASP A 177 -15.07 -20.30 -6.18
CA ASP A 177 -14.49 -20.47 -7.53
C ASP A 177 -14.75 -19.33 -8.54
N TYR A 178 -13.97 -19.31 -9.64
CA TYR A 178 -13.98 -18.23 -10.65
C TYR A 178 -14.64 -18.67 -11.98
N GLU A 179 -15.52 -17.85 -12.55
CA GLU A 179 -15.99 -17.94 -13.94
C GLU A 179 -15.63 -16.67 -14.72
N THR A 180 -15.20 -16.72 -15.99
CA THR A 180 -14.84 -15.51 -16.75
C THR A 180 -16.09 -14.72 -17.19
N VAL A 181 -16.09 -13.38 -17.04
CA VAL A 181 -17.17 -12.49 -17.55
C VAL A 181 -16.65 -11.48 -18.57
N GLU A 182 -17.54 -10.90 -19.38
CA GLU A 182 -17.24 -10.12 -20.58
C GLU A 182 -16.23 -8.95 -20.39
N ASN A 183 -16.21 -8.31 -19.22
CA ASN A 183 -15.36 -7.13 -18.93
C ASN A 183 -14.26 -7.37 -17.86
N MET A 184 -14.16 -8.58 -17.30
CA MET A 184 -13.24 -8.91 -16.21
C MET A 184 -12.75 -10.35 -16.35
N GLN A 185 -11.43 -10.56 -16.39
CA GLN A 185 -10.91 -11.90 -16.65
C GLN A 185 -11.10 -12.87 -15.48
N ILE A 186 -11.13 -12.35 -14.25
CA ILE A 186 -11.26 -13.17 -13.03
C ILE A 186 -12.24 -12.48 -12.08
N PRO A 187 -13.55 -12.46 -12.35
CA PRO A 187 -14.54 -12.00 -11.38
C PRO A 187 -14.64 -13.00 -10.24
N PHE A 188 -15.04 -12.52 -9.07
CA PHE A 188 -15.35 -13.36 -7.93
C PHE A 188 -16.86 -13.55 -7.88
N GLU A 189 -17.33 -14.78 -8.02
CA GLU A 189 -18.76 -15.10 -7.89
C GLU A 189 -19.28 -14.63 -6.52
N THR A 190 -18.48 -14.90 -5.49
CA THR A 190 -18.65 -14.38 -4.14
C THR A 190 -17.48 -13.45 -3.82
N PRO A 191 -17.70 -12.12 -3.69
CA PRO A 191 -16.62 -11.17 -3.40
C PRO A 191 -15.88 -11.50 -2.10
N ILE A 192 -14.55 -11.38 -2.10
CA ILE A 192 -13.77 -11.43 -0.85
C ILE A 192 -14.08 -10.16 -0.07
N THR A 193 -14.50 -10.29 1.17
CA THR A 193 -14.78 -9.16 2.05
C THR A 193 -13.97 -9.29 3.33
N ILE A 194 -13.22 -8.23 3.64
CA ILE A 194 -12.62 -8.06 4.96
C ILE A 194 -13.16 -6.77 5.57
N ALA A 195 -13.22 -6.71 6.90
CA ALA A 195 -13.75 -5.56 7.61
C ALA A 195 -12.79 -5.10 8.71
N LYS A 196 -12.71 -3.79 8.90
CA LYS A 196 -12.01 -3.14 10.01
C LYS A 196 -12.99 -2.34 10.87
N PRO A 197 -13.03 -2.55 12.19
CA PRO A 197 -13.91 -1.79 13.07
C PRO A 197 -13.58 -0.29 13.05
N ILE A 198 -14.61 0.55 13.09
CA ILE A 198 -14.46 2.01 13.27
C ILE A 198 -14.63 2.34 14.76
N PRO A 199 -13.61 2.86 15.46
CA PRO A 199 -13.65 3.12 16.90
C PRO A 199 -14.49 4.37 17.24
N ILE A 200 -15.80 4.30 16.99
CA ILE A 200 -16.73 5.41 17.26
C ILE A 200 -17.28 5.32 18.67
N SER A 201 -17.88 4.18 19.01
CA SER A 201 -18.60 3.94 20.26
C SER A 201 -18.34 2.52 20.80
N SER A 202 -18.44 2.37 22.12
CA SER A 202 -18.47 1.05 22.76
C SER A 202 -19.80 0.33 22.55
N THR A 203 -20.90 1.06 22.34
CA THR A 203 -22.26 0.53 22.24
C THR A 203 -22.71 0.28 20.81
N VAL A 204 -22.51 1.24 19.92
CA VAL A 204 -22.89 1.14 18.49
C VAL A 204 -21.66 0.80 17.66
N LYS A 205 -21.73 -0.28 16.87
CA LYS A 205 -20.61 -0.72 16.04
C LYS A 205 -20.77 -0.34 14.58
N TYR A 206 -19.66 0.09 14.00
CA TYR A 206 -19.50 0.31 12.58
C TYR A 206 -18.22 -0.36 12.10
N SER A 207 -18.17 -0.75 10.84
CA SER A 207 -16.98 -1.27 10.19
C SER A 207 -16.84 -0.73 8.78
N LEU A 208 -15.60 -0.43 8.39
CA LEU A 208 -15.23 -0.23 7.01
C LEU A 208 -14.96 -1.60 6.39
N GLU A 209 -15.69 -1.94 5.34
CA GLU A 209 -15.48 -3.13 4.53
C GLU A 209 -14.64 -2.79 3.30
N TRP A 210 -13.66 -3.65 3.03
CA TRP A 210 -12.94 -3.69 1.76
C TRP A 210 -13.35 -4.95 1.03
N ILE A 211 -13.97 -4.76 -0.14
CA ILE A 211 -14.60 -5.82 -0.93
C ILE A 211 -13.84 -5.94 -2.24
N TRP A 212 -13.30 -7.13 -2.54
CA TRP A 212 -12.71 -7.46 -3.83
C TRP A 212 -13.77 -8.12 -4.70
N LEU A 213 -14.05 -7.50 -5.84
CA LEU A 213 -15.04 -7.95 -6.82
C LEU A 213 -14.41 -8.86 -7.88
N GLY A 214 -13.09 -8.78 -8.06
CA GLY A 214 -12.33 -9.63 -8.96
C GLY A 214 -11.03 -9.00 -9.44
N MET A 215 -10.48 -9.52 -10.54
CA MET A 215 -9.16 -9.16 -11.06
C MET A 215 -9.15 -8.95 -12.58
N LYS A 216 -8.16 -8.16 -13.02
CA LYS A 216 -7.85 -7.88 -14.43
C LYS A 216 -9.06 -7.36 -15.20
N GLU A 217 -9.59 -6.22 -14.76
CA GLU A 217 -10.59 -5.48 -15.52
C GLU A 217 -9.98 -4.96 -16.83
N LEU A 218 -10.71 -5.10 -17.93
CA LEU A 218 -10.25 -4.64 -19.22
C LEU A 218 -10.05 -3.11 -19.21
N ASN A 219 -8.82 -2.66 -19.48
CA ASN A 219 -8.41 -1.25 -19.37
C ASN A 219 -8.60 -0.63 -17.96
N GLY A 220 -8.76 -1.47 -16.94
CA GLY A 220 -8.99 -1.07 -15.56
C GLY A 220 -7.86 -1.49 -14.61
N PRO A 221 -8.11 -1.48 -13.29
CA PRO A 221 -7.15 -1.93 -12.32
C PRO A 221 -7.00 -3.45 -12.33
N TRP A 222 -5.84 -3.91 -11.89
CA TRP A 222 -5.59 -5.34 -11.68
C TRP A 222 -6.50 -5.93 -10.60
N TRP A 223 -6.78 -5.18 -9.53
CA TRP A 223 -7.72 -5.55 -8.49
C TRP A 223 -8.92 -4.62 -8.56
N VAL A 224 -10.11 -5.18 -8.75
CA VAL A 224 -11.37 -4.42 -8.72
C VAL A 224 -11.90 -4.48 -7.30
N THR A 225 -11.86 -3.35 -6.61
CA THR A 225 -12.29 -3.27 -5.21
C THR A 225 -13.26 -2.12 -4.98
N GLN A 226 -14.06 -2.25 -3.93
CA GLN A 226 -14.91 -1.18 -3.41
C GLN A 226 -14.87 -1.13 -1.88
N PHE A 227 -15.30 0.00 -1.33
CA PHE A 227 -15.34 0.22 0.11
C PHE A 227 -16.71 0.68 0.57
N ILE A 228 -17.20 0.07 1.65
CA ILE A 228 -18.53 0.34 2.22
C ILE A 228 -18.41 0.42 3.74
N VAL A 229 -19.05 1.40 4.37
CA VAL A 229 -19.23 1.41 5.82
C VAL A 229 -20.56 0.76 6.15
N ARG A 230 -20.54 -0.22 7.06
CA ARG A 230 -21.73 -0.86 7.61
C ARG A 230 -21.90 -0.58 9.08
N ASN A 231 -23.15 -0.56 9.54
CA ASN A 231 -23.47 -0.65 10.95
C ASN A 231 -23.50 -2.11 11.44
N GLU A 232 -23.71 -2.30 12.74
CA GLU A 232 -23.78 -3.61 13.40
C GLU A 232 -24.84 -4.57 12.86
N ASN A 233 -25.88 -4.06 12.19
CA ASN A 233 -26.92 -4.86 11.55
C ASN A 233 -26.58 -5.21 10.08
N GLY A 234 -25.36 -4.90 9.62
CA GLY A 234 -24.93 -5.12 8.23
C GLY A 234 -25.54 -4.14 7.22
N LYS A 235 -26.27 -3.11 7.67
CA LYS A 235 -26.82 -2.08 6.78
C LYS A 235 -25.71 -1.15 6.33
N SER A 236 -25.62 -0.91 5.02
CA SER A 236 -24.74 0.12 4.45
C SER A 236 -25.20 1.50 4.94
N VAL A 237 -24.29 2.24 5.56
CA VAL A 237 -24.51 3.62 6.03
C VAL A 237 -23.71 4.64 5.24
N LEU A 238 -22.65 4.21 4.54
CA LEU A 238 -21.89 5.01 3.59
C LEU A 238 -21.31 4.08 2.52
N ASN A 239 -21.44 4.45 1.26
CA ASN A 239 -20.84 3.73 0.14
C ASN A 239 -19.77 4.62 -0.51
N LEU A 240 -18.49 4.28 -0.34
CA LEU A 240 -17.38 4.99 -0.98
C LEU A 240 -17.18 4.54 -2.44
N GLY A 241 -17.82 3.45 -2.84
CA GLY A 241 -17.70 2.89 -4.19
C GLY A 241 -16.29 2.39 -4.49
N ARG A 242 -15.92 2.44 -5.78
CA ARG A 242 -14.64 1.96 -6.32
C ARG A 242 -13.53 3.01 -6.22
N CYS A 243 -13.24 3.46 -5.01
CA CYS A 243 -12.13 4.37 -4.75
C CYS A 243 -10.78 3.62 -4.72
N ASP A 244 -9.65 4.34 -4.82
CA ASP A 244 -8.31 3.75 -4.94
C ASP A 244 -7.86 3.04 -3.66
N TRP A 245 -8.23 3.62 -2.52
CA TRP A 245 -7.78 3.21 -1.19
C TRP A 245 -8.72 3.77 -0.13
N ALA A 246 -8.97 3.02 0.94
CA ALA A 246 -9.55 3.54 2.16
C ALA A 246 -9.06 2.78 3.40
N ASP A 247 -9.03 3.46 4.55
CA ASP A 247 -8.70 2.88 5.85
C ASP A 247 -9.33 3.71 6.98
N VAL A 248 -9.26 3.19 8.20
CA VAL A 248 -9.76 3.82 9.41
C VAL A 248 -8.59 4.33 10.23
N ASP A 249 -8.62 5.62 10.56
CA ASP A 249 -7.62 6.22 11.44
C ASP A 249 -7.87 5.86 12.92
N LEU A 250 -6.85 6.01 13.76
CA LEU A 250 -6.91 5.65 15.18
C LEU A 250 -7.99 6.44 15.95
N ASN A 251 -8.30 7.65 15.49
CA ASN A 251 -9.34 8.50 16.08
C ASN A 251 -10.76 8.17 15.60
N GLY A 252 -10.92 7.22 14.67
CA GLY A 252 -12.22 6.82 14.11
C GLY A 252 -12.65 7.58 12.85
N ASP A 253 -11.79 8.44 12.30
CA ASP A 253 -12.00 9.04 10.99
C ASP A 253 -11.90 7.98 9.89
N VAL A 254 -12.69 8.14 8.83
CA VAL A 254 -12.57 7.34 7.61
C VAL A 254 -11.72 8.12 6.61
N LEU A 255 -10.61 7.52 6.20
CA LEU A 255 -9.66 8.08 5.24
C LEU A 255 -9.85 7.36 3.92
N PHE A 256 -9.92 8.08 2.81
CA PHE A 256 -10.02 7.45 1.49
C PHE A 256 -9.38 8.29 0.40
N ALA A 257 -9.01 7.64 -0.68
CA ALA A 257 -8.45 8.30 -1.86
C ALA A 257 -9.27 7.93 -3.09
N ASP A 258 -9.63 8.94 -3.87
CA ASP A 258 -10.38 8.78 -5.10
C ASP A 258 -9.88 9.77 -6.14
N SER A 259 -9.78 9.31 -7.39
CA SER A 259 -9.45 10.16 -8.55
C SER A 259 -8.19 11.03 -8.34
N GLY A 260 -7.16 10.48 -7.70
CA GLY A 260 -5.90 11.18 -7.43
C GLY A 260 -5.95 12.23 -6.31
N LYS A 261 -7.00 12.21 -5.48
CA LYS A 261 -7.16 13.07 -4.30
C LYS A 261 -7.29 12.23 -3.03
N LEU A 262 -6.92 12.81 -1.89
CA LEU A 262 -7.08 12.19 -0.57
C LEU A 262 -8.13 12.97 0.24
N PHE A 263 -8.99 12.25 0.95
CA PHE A 263 -10.11 12.78 1.70
C PHE A 263 -10.16 12.21 3.12
N ARG A 264 -10.83 12.96 4.01
CA ARG A 264 -11.14 12.55 5.39
C ARG A 264 -12.60 12.83 5.68
N LEU A 265 -13.27 11.84 6.25
CA LEU A 265 -14.55 11.98 6.92
C LEU A 265 -14.32 11.91 8.42
N GLY A 266 -14.82 12.91 9.15
CA GLY A 266 -14.71 12.94 10.60
C GLY A 266 -15.43 11.74 11.23
N LYS A 267 -14.95 11.30 12.39
CA LYS A 267 -15.57 10.22 13.17
C LYS A 267 -17.10 10.34 13.25
N GLY A 268 -17.81 9.34 12.73
CA GLY A 268 -19.28 9.26 12.72
C GLY A 268 -19.96 10.08 11.64
N GLN A 269 -19.22 10.80 10.80
CA GLN A 269 -19.75 11.46 9.61
C GLN A 269 -19.78 10.46 8.46
N PHE A 270 -20.95 9.89 8.21
CA PHE A 270 -21.19 8.91 7.15
C PHE A 270 -21.93 9.55 5.96
N ASP A 271 -21.41 10.68 5.50
CA ASP A 271 -21.95 11.46 4.39
C ASP A 271 -20.81 11.98 3.52
N LEU A 272 -20.81 11.66 2.23
CA LEU A 272 -19.77 12.08 1.30
C LEU A 272 -19.72 13.61 1.13
N GLU A 273 -20.82 14.32 1.33
CA GLU A 273 -20.83 15.79 1.25
C GLU A 273 -20.03 16.44 2.39
N ALA A 274 -19.86 15.72 3.51
CA ALA A 274 -19.04 16.16 4.63
C ALA A 274 -17.54 15.83 4.46
N ALA A 275 -17.14 15.17 3.36
CA ALA A 275 -15.75 14.77 3.15
C ALA A 275 -14.85 16.00 2.94
N LYS A 276 -13.84 16.14 3.79
CA LYS A 276 -12.80 17.15 3.64
C LYS A 276 -11.75 16.65 2.65
N GLU A 277 -11.57 17.36 1.54
CA GLU A 277 -10.40 17.17 0.67
C GLU A 277 -9.13 17.59 1.42
N LEU A 278 -8.15 16.69 1.51
CA LEU A 278 -6.87 16.93 2.18
C LEU A 278 -5.78 17.40 1.22
N ILE A 279 -5.69 16.76 0.05
CA ILE A 279 -4.69 17.09 -0.98
C ILE A 279 -5.14 16.57 -2.36
N ASP A 280 -4.86 17.35 -3.40
CA ASP A 280 -5.00 16.95 -4.81
C ASP A 280 -3.61 16.69 -5.42
N LEU A 281 -3.36 15.44 -5.79
CA LEU A 281 -2.06 14.99 -6.30
C LEU A 281 -2.01 14.82 -7.82
N ARG A 282 -3.10 15.12 -8.54
CA ARG A 282 -3.19 14.92 -9.99
C ARG A 282 -2.13 15.70 -10.75
N ASN A 283 -1.85 16.93 -10.29
CA ASN A 283 -0.92 17.86 -10.93
C ASN A 283 0.53 17.74 -10.43
N SER A 284 0.83 16.75 -9.58
CA SER A 284 2.20 16.53 -9.08
C SER A 284 3.15 16.21 -10.25
N LYS A 285 4.24 16.98 -10.34
CA LYS A 285 5.24 16.84 -11.41
C LYS A 285 6.46 16.12 -10.89
N PHE A 286 7.04 15.28 -11.75
CA PHE A 286 8.29 14.60 -11.45
C PHE A 286 9.38 15.62 -11.14
N GLU A 287 9.97 15.52 -9.96
CA GLU A 287 11.06 16.38 -9.51
C GLU A 287 12.17 15.55 -8.89
N ARG A 288 13.42 15.92 -9.18
CA ARG A 288 14.56 15.27 -8.56
C ARG A 288 14.69 15.77 -7.12
N ILE A 289 14.32 14.93 -6.16
CA ILE A 289 14.53 15.20 -4.74
C ILE A 289 15.87 14.60 -4.28
N THR A 290 16.73 15.45 -3.73
CA THR A 290 18.01 15.01 -3.12
C THR A 290 17.74 14.40 -1.76
N VAL A 291 18.31 13.22 -1.52
CA VAL A 291 18.15 12.52 -0.24
C VAL A 291 19.15 13.08 0.76
N PRO A 292 18.67 13.62 1.90
CA PRO A 292 19.56 14.24 2.88
C PRO A 292 20.38 13.17 3.63
N ALA A 293 21.51 13.56 4.21
CA ALA A 293 22.51 12.63 4.76
C ALA A 293 21.93 11.74 5.87
N GLU A 294 21.02 12.28 6.69
CA GLU A 294 20.33 11.56 7.75
C GLU A 294 19.38 10.47 7.23
N ALA A 295 18.88 10.59 6.00
CA ALA A 295 18.04 9.58 5.35
C ALA A 295 18.84 8.43 4.75
N GLN A 296 20.17 8.56 4.67
CA GLN A 296 21.09 7.54 4.14
C GLN A 296 21.75 6.69 5.23
N ARG A 297 21.37 6.90 6.50
CA ARG A 297 21.87 6.18 7.68
C ARG A 297 20.71 5.68 8.50
N TRP A 298 20.90 4.67 9.36
CA TRP A 298 19.86 4.19 10.31
C TRP A 298 19.53 5.26 11.36
#